data_AF-A0AA38X0J7-F1
#
_entry.id   AF-A0AA38X0J7-F1
#
_cell.length_a   1.000
_cell.length_b   1.000
_cell.length_c   1.000
_cell.angle_alpha   90.00
_cell.angle_beta   90.00
_cell.angle_gamma   90.00
#
_symmetry.space_group_name_H-M   'P 1'
#
loop_
_entity.id
_entity.type
_entity.pdbx_description
1 polymer ?
#
loop_
_entity_poly.entity_id
_entity_poly.type
_entity_poly.pdbx_seq_one_letter_code
_entity_poly.pdbx_strand_id
1 'polypeptide(L)'
;MTSTPGSDLEKGGTGTPHVHEHHHLPFHHGHNHARRFLEFVHPHTGKTLIICQTPEHLERRRTELLQERSQDEFDVLLQGSAEHLEAIRELHAHHEAQRDRLRDQNGDLYANIEHVKGELDALAAEIHHVTAHAVSLDASFDRYGYSAHLRTTDEDSERSSLHSDHPSAQEKHKDRSVEAVQFFKRPAVRQYFHKGLLWRSSRAGEVGSFELFVDLVYVGVIDIVGERAAEHPDGLSLLQFTIIFCIAWKIWADLTMWINYFEMDDIFQRSKPFEFRSCPARIRVVVYPGQRFVCVIFYLVCLFGFTTNTFYAFESTYTSCIAFYVTQRLFGATWFAAVAVILKQVRGAMLTTAIITVVTAAIWIASIHVPWPGQLAPIVIAIFLDLFGNVILIGMMKAAAKKRLPDVISRSFEFFPAINIEHRVERNNAFVSLVFGYSILTILFQSRSSFGINAFFGKGVLGLVQAFMFNW
;
A
#
# COMPACT_ATOMS: atom_id res chain seq x y z
N MET A 1 -10.94 4.09 -74.16
CA MET A 1 -12.09 4.60 -73.39
C MET A 1 -11.51 5.53 -72.33
N THR A 2 -11.36 6.82 -72.67
CA THR A 2 -12.15 7.96 -72.11
C THR A 2 -12.03 8.02 -70.58
N SER A 3 -11.59 9.09 -69.90
CA SER A 3 -11.22 10.47 -70.23
C SER A 3 -10.88 11.17 -68.89
N THR A 4 -9.82 11.99 -68.83
CA THR A 4 -9.56 13.27 -68.10
C THR A 4 -10.37 13.67 -66.83
N PRO A 5 -9.80 14.45 -65.87
CA PRO A 5 -9.12 15.77 -66.06
C PRO A 5 -7.74 15.88 -65.36
N GLY A 6 -6.79 16.77 -65.70
CA GLY A 6 -6.80 18.17 -66.15
C GLY A 6 -6.31 19.04 -64.97
N SER A 7 -5.01 19.40 -64.82
CA SER A 7 -4.26 20.55 -65.41
C SER A 7 -5.02 21.88 -65.30
N ASP A 8 -4.53 23.05 -64.88
CA ASP A 8 -3.26 23.63 -64.44
C ASP A 8 -3.61 25.04 -63.89
N LEU A 9 -2.72 25.68 -63.13
CA LEU A 9 -2.31 27.08 -63.41
C LEU A 9 -1.10 27.51 -62.58
N GLU A 10 -0.02 27.79 -63.32
CA GLU A 10 1.26 28.39 -62.96
C GLU A 10 1.19 29.90 -62.64
N LYS A 11 2.20 30.42 -61.93
CA LYS A 11 3.26 31.39 -62.35
C LYS A 11 3.84 32.08 -61.10
N GLY A 12 5.14 31.93 -60.77
CA GLY A 12 6.29 32.68 -61.31
C GLY A 12 6.48 33.99 -60.52
N GLY A 13 7.62 34.39 -59.97
CA GLY A 13 9.01 33.96 -59.96
C GLY A 13 9.83 35.03 -59.21
N THR A 14 11.16 34.95 -59.28
CA THR A 14 12.21 35.88 -58.79
C THR A 14 12.65 35.76 -57.33
N GLY A 15 13.95 35.49 -57.15
CA GLY A 15 14.63 35.47 -55.86
C GLY A 15 15.57 36.67 -55.68
N THR A 16 15.89 36.94 -54.41
CA THR A 16 17.11 37.57 -53.89
C THR A 16 17.21 37.25 -52.37
N PRO A 17 18.41 37.28 -51.75
CA PRO A 17 18.78 36.42 -50.64
C PRO A 17 18.39 37.02 -49.27
N HIS A 18 17.76 36.22 -48.42
CA HIS A 18 17.54 36.61 -47.02
C HIS A 18 18.52 35.89 -46.09
N VAL A 19 19.30 36.75 -45.44
CA VAL A 19 20.17 36.56 -44.27
C VAL A 19 19.63 35.50 -43.31
N HIS A 20 20.47 34.50 -42.99
CA HIS A 20 20.22 33.55 -41.91
C HIS A 20 20.30 34.28 -40.56
N GLU A 21 19.15 34.62 -39.98
CA GLU A 21 19.03 34.85 -38.54
C GLU A 21 18.88 33.49 -37.84
N HIS A 22 19.81 33.18 -36.95
CA HIS A 22 19.74 32.01 -36.08
C HIS A 22 18.60 32.20 -35.06
N HIS A 23 17.48 31.52 -35.28
CA HIS A 23 16.45 31.36 -34.25
C HIS A 23 16.94 30.39 -33.18
N HIS A 24 17.26 30.93 -32.01
CA HIS A 24 17.41 30.17 -30.78
C HIS A 24 16.05 29.59 -30.36
N LEU A 25 15.92 28.27 -30.43
CA LEU A 25 14.81 27.52 -29.84
C LEU A 25 14.94 27.57 -28.30
N PRO A 26 13.87 27.89 -27.55
CA PRO A 26 13.92 27.92 -26.10
C PRO A 26 13.91 26.49 -25.55
N PHE A 27 15.05 26.06 -25.01
CA PHE A 27 15.16 24.84 -24.24
C PHE A 27 14.34 24.95 -22.95
N HIS A 28 13.27 24.16 -22.82
CA HIS A 28 12.59 23.92 -21.56
C HIS A 28 13.45 23.00 -20.68
N HIS A 29 14.25 23.58 -19.79
CA HIS A 29 14.94 22.86 -18.72
C HIS A 29 14.19 23.01 -17.38
N GLY A 30 14.12 21.90 -16.65
CA GLY A 30 13.21 21.64 -15.53
C GLY A 30 13.38 22.51 -14.26
N HIS A 31 12.28 22.55 -13.51
CA HIS A 31 11.91 23.40 -12.36
C HIS A 31 12.81 23.33 -11.09
N ASN A 32 14.01 22.74 -11.12
CA ASN A 32 14.91 22.72 -9.96
C ASN A 32 15.93 23.87 -9.90
N HIS A 33 16.01 24.71 -10.94
CA HIS A 33 16.91 25.87 -10.95
C HIS A 33 16.42 27.08 -10.15
N ALA A 34 15.10 27.21 -9.92
CA ALA A 34 14.52 28.41 -9.31
C ALA A 34 15.00 28.68 -7.88
N ARG A 35 15.34 27.64 -7.10
CA ARG A 35 15.90 27.82 -5.75
C ARG A 35 17.38 28.18 -5.71
N ARG A 36 18.13 27.94 -6.79
CA ARG A 36 19.58 28.10 -6.83
C ARG A 36 20.02 29.55 -6.98
N PHE A 37 19.10 30.43 -7.39
CA PHE A 37 19.33 31.86 -7.54
C PHE A 37 18.70 32.70 -6.43
N LEU A 38 18.30 32.09 -5.30
CA LEU A 38 17.83 32.87 -4.15
C LEU A 38 18.99 33.43 -3.32
N GLU A 39 20.19 32.85 -3.46
CA GLU A 39 21.41 33.33 -2.83
C GLU A 39 22.60 33.03 -3.75
N PHE A 40 23.36 34.05 -4.14
CA PHE A 40 24.58 33.87 -4.94
C PHE A 40 25.60 34.98 -4.70
N VAL A 41 26.86 34.71 -4.97
CA VAL A 41 27.94 35.71 -4.85
C VAL A 41 28.02 36.51 -6.13
N HIS A 42 28.00 37.83 -6.00
CA HIS A 42 28.12 38.73 -7.13
C HIS A 42 29.52 38.64 -7.75
N PRO A 43 29.66 38.40 -9.07
CA PRO A 43 30.94 38.09 -9.70
C PRO A 43 31.96 39.24 -9.64
N HIS A 44 31.51 40.49 -9.72
CA HIS A 44 32.38 41.67 -9.67
C HIS A 44 32.63 42.25 -8.26
N THR A 45 31.62 42.27 -7.38
CA THR A 45 31.72 42.90 -6.05
C THR A 45 32.10 41.92 -4.95
N GLY A 46 31.96 40.61 -5.17
CA GLY A 46 32.24 39.56 -4.18
C GLY A 46 31.23 39.50 -3.02
N LYS A 47 30.18 40.32 -3.05
CA LYS A 47 29.13 40.35 -2.03
C LYS A 47 28.16 39.19 -2.21
N THR A 48 27.63 38.68 -1.10
CA THR A 48 26.57 37.66 -1.14
C THR A 48 25.22 38.35 -1.35
N LEU A 49 24.60 38.13 -2.50
CA LEU A 49 23.27 38.63 -2.83
C LEU A 49 22.21 37.65 -2.33
N ILE A 50 21.27 38.14 -1.52
CA ILE A 50 20.15 37.35 -0.97
C ILE A 50 18.85 37.93 -1.52
N ILE A 51 18.05 37.09 -2.18
CA ILE A 51 16.84 37.52 -2.89
C ILE A 51 15.61 37.16 -2.08
N CYS A 52 14.82 38.17 -1.76
CA CYS A 52 13.58 38.05 -0.98
C CYS A 52 12.35 38.21 -1.89
N GLN A 53 11.29 37.45 -1.61
CA GLN A 53 10.08 37.42 -2.43
C GLN A 53 9.10 38.56 -2.10
N THR A 54 9.15 39.11 -0.87
CA THR A 54 8.25 40.16 -0.41
C THR A 54 9.03 41.32 0.25
N PRO A 55 8.51 42.57 0.19
CA PRO A 55 9.16 43.73 0.79
C PRO A 55 9.33 43.61 2.30
N GLU A 56 8.31 43.09 3.00
CA GLU A 56 8.34 42.87 4.45
C GLU A 56 9.44 41.86 4.85
N HIS A 57 9.64 40.81 4.03
CA HIS A 57 10.73 39.85 4.25
C HIS A 57 12.11 40.45 3.99
N LEU A 58 12.23 41.35 3.01
CA LEU A 58 13.48 42.05 2.70
C LEU A 58 13.94 42.90 3.89
N GLU A 59 13.05 43.72 4.43
CA GLU A 59 13.37 44.59 5.58
C GLU A 59 13.76 43.76 6.80
N ARG A 60 12.96 42.74 7.13
CA ARG A 60 13.25 41.83 8.23
C ARG A 60 14.59 41.12 8.06
N ARG A 61 14.87 40.57 6.87
CA ARG A 61 16.14 39.88 6.63
C ARG A 61 17.33 40.81 6.62
N ARG A 62 17.18 42.04 6.13
CA ARG A 62 18.22 43.06 6.20
C ARG A 62 18.58 43.39 7.64
N THR A 63 17.58 43.57 8.52
CA THR A 63 17.82 43.84 9.94
C THR A 63 18.49 42.67 10.65
N GLU A 64 18.06 41.43 10.37
CA GLU A 64 18.66 40.22 10.93
C GLU A 64 20.13 40.06 10.49
N LEU A 65 20.43 40.27 9.21
CA LEU A 65 21.80 40.12 8.68
C LEU A 65 22.75 41.24 9.14
N LEU A 66 22.25 42.45 9.39
CA LEU A 66 23.05 43.53 9.98
C LEU A 66 23.46 43.26 11.45
N GLN A 67 22.76 42.35 12.14
CA GLN A 67 23.16 41.90 13.47
C GLN A 67 24.25 40.83 13.42
N GLU A 68 24.34 40.08 12.32
CA GLU A 68 25.22 38.93 12.17
C GLU A 68 26.49 39.21 11.34
N ARG A 69 26.43 40.16 10.39
CA ARG A 69 27.50 40.43 9.42
C ARG A 69 27.72 41.92 9.19
N SER A 70 28.92 42.27 8.73
CA SER A 70 29.23 43.62 8.27
C SER A 70 28.41 43.97 7.02
N GLN A 71 27.96 45.22 6.91
CA GLN A 71 27.19 45.73 5.78
C GLN A 71 27.93 45.62 4.43
N ASP A 72 29.24 45.43 4.45
CA ASP A 72 30.05 45.28 3.23
C ASP A 72 30.03 43.86 2.65
N GLU A 73 29.52 42.85 3.37
CA GLU A 73 29.61 41.43 2.97
C GLU A 73 28.37 40.92 2.22
N PHE A 74 27.23 41.60 2.33
CA PHE A 74 25.96 41.14 1.77
C PHE A 74 25.13 42.28 1.18
N ASP A 75 24.25 41.92 0.24
CA ASP A 75 23.18 42.81 -0.22
C ASP A 75 21.87 42.02 -0.32
N VAL A 76 20.76 42.68 -0.01
CA VAL A 76 19.44 42.03 0.02
C VAL A 76 18.54 42.68 -1.03
N LEU A 77 18.22 41.93 -2.08
CA LEU A 77 17.47 42.42 -3.24
C LEU A 77 16.05 41.83 -3.27
N LEU A 78 15.11 42.59 -3.83
CA LEU A 78 13.74 42.12 -4.04
C LEU A 78 13.65 41.32 -5.35
N GLN A 79 12.97 40.17 -5.31
CA GLN A 79 12.76 39.34 -6.49
C GLN A 79 12.01 40.14 -7.57
N GLY A 80 12.67 40.33 -8.71
CA GLY A 80 12.14 41.04 -9.88
C GLY A 80 12.46 42.55 -9.91
N SER A 81 13.24 43.06 -8.96
CA SER A 81 13.75 44.44 -9.04
C SER A 81 14.71 44.61 -10.23
N ALA A 82 14.92 45.85 -10.67
CA ALA A 82 15.89 46.17 -11.73
C ALA A 82 17.31 45.68 -11.36
N GLU A 83 17.70 45.88 -10.10
CA GLU A 83 18.98 45.43 -9.53
C GLU A 83 19.10 43.89 -9.52
N HIS A 84 18.02 43.17 -9.20
CA HIS A 84 17.99 41.70 -9.25
C HIS A 84 18.16 41.18 -10.69
N LEU A 85 17.51 41.81 -11.66
CA LEU A 85 17.63 41.43 -13.08
C LEU A 85 19.03 41.70 -13.62
N GLU A 86 19.64 42.82 -13.24
CA GLU A 86 21.02 43.15 -13.60
C GLU A 86 22.01 42.16 -12.99
N ALA A 87 21.87 41.84 -11.70
CA ALA A 87 22.70 40.84 -11.05
C ALA A 87 22.60 39.45 -11.69
N ILE A 88 21.40 39.03 -12.11
CA ILE A 88 21.22 37.75 -12.83
C ILE A 88 21.90 37.81 -14.21
N ARG A 89 21.77 38.92 -14.94
CA ARG A 89 22.40 39.07 -16.26
C ARG A 89 23.92 39.02 -16.15
N GLU A 90 24.50 39.68 -15.16
CA GLU A 90 25.94 39.64 -14.92
C GLU A 90 26.43 38.26 -14.51
N LEU A 91 25.69 37.57 -13.62
CA LEU A 91 25.99 36.19 -13.24
C LEU A 91 25.92 35.24 -14.44
N HIS A 92 24.91 35.40 -15.30
CA HIS A 92 24.77 34.63 -16.53
C HIS A 92 25.96 34.86 -17.46
N ALA A 93 26.31 36.12 -17.72
CA ALA A 93 27.46 36.47 -18.56
C ALA A 93 28.78 35.93 -17.99
N HIS A 94 28.95 35.95 -16.65
CA HIS A 94 30.11 35.37 -15.99
C HIS A 94 30.21 33.86 -16.19
N HIS A 95 29.11 33.12 -15.98
CA HIS A 95 29.10 31.67 -16.17
C HIS A 95 29.22 31.25 -17.64
N GLU A 96 28.65 32.03 -18.55
CA GLU A 96 28.83 31.86 -19.99
C GLU A 96 30.30 32.04 -20.39
N ALA A 97 30.95 33.10 -19.91
CA ALA A 97 32.38 33.29 -20.13
C ALA A 97 33.24 32.18 -19.50
N GLN A 98 32.85 31.67 -18.33
CA GLN A 98 33.54 30.55 -17.69
C GLN A 98 33.36 29.24 -18.47
N ARG A 99 32.16 28.97 -18.98
CA ARG A 99 31.86 27.84 -19.86
C ARG A 99 32.73 27.91 -21.12
N ASP A 100 32.77 29.06 -21.76
CA ASP A 100 33.53 29.25 -22.99
C ASP A 100 35.04 29.11 -22.74
N ARG A 101 35.56 29.60 -21.61
CA ARG A 101 36.95 29.34 -21.18
C ARG A 101 37.23 27.86 -20.98
N LEU A 102 36.33 27.12 -20.35
CA LEU A 102 36.50 25.67 -20.13
C LEU A 102 36.43 24.89 -21.45
N ARG A 103 35.59 25.33 -22.39
CA ARG A 103 35.53 24.82 -23.75
C ARG A 103 36.85 25.08 -24.49
N ASP A 104 37.40 26.29 -24.39
CA ASP A 104 38.65 26.64 -25.07
C ASP A 104 39.87 25.91 -24.47
N GLN A 105 39.85 25.62 -23.17
CA GLN A 105 40.92 24.88 -22.49
C GLN A 105 40.92 23.37 -22.77
N ASN A 106 39.73 22.76 -22.86
CA ASN A 106 39.57 21.31 -22.94
C ASN A 106 38.56 20.90 -24.02
N GLY A 107 38.71 21.45 -25.23
CA GLY A 107 37.73 21.34 -26.33
C GLY A 107 37.25 19.92 -26.63
N ASP A 108 38.17 18.96 -26.75
CA ASP A 108 37.83 17.57 -27.08
C ASP A 108 37.05 16.88 -25.95
N LEU A 109 37.41 17.12 -24.69
CA LEU A 109 36.71 16.55 -23.54
C LEU A 109 35.32 17.18 -23.36
N TYR A 110 35.21 18.48 -23.60
CA TYR A 110 33.94 19.19 -23.50
C TYR A 110 32.94 18.70 -24.56
N ALA A 111 33.39 18.53 -25.81
CA ALA A 111 32.57 17.99 -26.89
C ALA A 111 32.06 16.57 -26.59
N ASN A 112 32.91 15.71 -26.02
CA ASN A 112 32.51 14.36 -25.62
C ASN A 112 31.47 14.37 -24.49
N ILE A 113 31.63 15.24 -23.49
CA ILE A 113 30.67 15.36 -22.38
C ILE A 113 29.31 15.88 -22.90
N GLU A 114 29.31 16.87 -23.79
CA GLU A 114 28.10 17.42 -24.38
C GLU A 114 27.37 16.38 -25.25
N HIS A 115 28.12 15.57 -25.99
CA HIS A 115 27.58 14.44 -26.75
C HIS A 115 26.91 13.39 -25.84
N VAL A 116 27.62 12.90 -24.81
CA VAL A 116 27.09 11.90 -23.86
C VAL A 116 25.85 12.42 -23.12
N LYS A 117 25.85 13.70 -22.75
CA LYS A 117 24.68 14.34 -22.14
C LYS A 117 23.49 14.34 -23.09
N GLY A 118 23.71 14.69 -24.37
CA GLY A 118 22.68 14.66 -25.40
C GLY A 118 22.08 13.26 -25.60
N GLU A 119 22.92 12.22 -25.61
CA GLU A 119 22.45 10.83 -25.71
C GLU A 119 21.61 10.40 -24.49
N LEU A 120 22.03 10.77 -23.27
CA LEU A 120 21.27 10.48 -22.04
C LEU A 120 19.91 11.17 -22.03
N ASP A 121 19.84 12.43 -22.49
CA ASP A 121 18.59 13.17 -22.57
C ASP A 121 17.63 12.55 -23.62
N ALA A 122 18.16 12.11 -24.77
CA ALA A 122 17.38 11.40 -25.78
C ALA A 122 16.85 10.05 -25.26
N LEU A 123 17.69 9.28 -24.56
CA LEU A 123 17.31 8.00 -23.96
C LEU A 123 16.22 8.18 -22.88
N ALA A 124 16.33 9.23 -22.07
CA ALA A 124 15.31 9.57 -21.07
C ALA A 124 13.96 9.90 -21.71
N ALA A 125 13.96 10.62 -22.83
CA ALA A 125 12.75 10.90 -23.60
C ALA A 125 12.14 9.61 -24.18
N GLU A 126 12.96 8.68 -24.65
CA GLU A 126 12.51 7.39 -25.19
C GLU A 126 11.91 6.49 -24.09
N ILE A 127 12.54 6.41 -22.91
CA ILE A 127 11.98 5.70 -21.74
C ILE A 127 10.61 6.26 -21.38
N HIS A 128 10.45 7.58 -21.40
CA HIS A 128 9.17 8.22 -21.14
C HIS A 128 8.12 7.85 -22.19
N HIS A 129 8.51 7.77 -23.47
CA HIS A 129 7.63 7.36 -24.57
C HIS A 129 7.22 5.88 -24.47
N VAL A 130 8.14 4.97 -24.16
CA VAL A 130 7.88 3.52 -24.00
C VAL A 130 6.98 3.25 -22.78
N THR A 131 7.21 3.95 -21.67
CA THR A 131 6.37 3.86 -20.47
C THR A 131 4.94 4.31 -20.77
N ALA A 132 4.77 5.39 -21.54
CA ALA A 132 3.45 5.84 -21.98
C ALA A 132 2.77 4.85 -22.96
N HIS A 133 3.54 4.15 -23.79
CA HIS A 133 3.03 3.12 -24.70
C HIS A 133 2.61 1.83 -23.97
N ALA A 134 3.29 1.44 -22.89
CA ALA A 134 2.88 0.32 -22.04
C ALA A 134 1.48 0.56 -21.40
N VAL A 135 1.13 1.82 -21.13
CA VAL A 135 -0.20 2.23 -20.66
C VAL A 135 -1.26 2.18 -21.79
N SER A 136 -0.85 2.29 -23.05
CA SER A 136 -1.76 2.19 -24.21
C SER A 136 -2.05 0.75 -24.67
N LEU A 137 -1.20 -0.22 -24.29
CA LEU A 137 -1.46 -1.65 -24.48
C LEU A 137 -2.62 -2.12 -23.60
N ASP A 138 -2.78 -1.54 -22.41
CA ASP A 138 -3.92 -1.78 -21.51
C ASP A 138 -5.25 -1.33 -22.15
N ALA A 139 -5.22 -0.21 -22.88
CA ALA A 139 -6.36 0.27 -23.67
C ALA A 139 -6.68 -0.57 -24.93
N SER A 140 -5.76 -1.41 -25.40
CA SER A 140 -6.02 -2.29 -26.56
C SER A 140 -6.77 -3.58 -26.18
N PHE A 141 -6.75 -3.98 -24.90
CA PHE A 141 -7.55 -5.09 -24.37
C PHE A 141 -9.04 -4.75 -24.21
N ASP A 142 -9.42 -3.47 -24.24
CA ASP A 142 -10.82 -3.01 -24.24
C ASP A 142 -11.60 -3.46 -25.48
N ARG A 143 -10.92 -3.74 -26.60
CA ARG A 143 -11.58 -4.14 -27.85
C ARG A 143 -12.13 -5.57 -27.82
N TYR A 144 -11.64 -6.43 -26.92
CA TYR A 144 -12.03 -7.84 -26.83
C TYR A 144 -12.84 -8.19 -25.56
N GLY A 145 -13.25 -7.19 -24.77
CA GLY A 145 -14.20 -7.40 -23.67
C GLY A 145 -13.64 -8.16 -22.46
N TYR A 146 -12.33 -8.14 -22.25
CA TYR A 146 -11.65 -8.79 -21.12
C TYR A 146 -11.15 -7.84 -20.02
N SER A 147 -11.60 -6.57 -19.98
CA SER A 147 -11.28 -5.65 -18.88
C SER A 147 -12.40 -5.62 -17.83
N ALA A 148 -12.10 -6.08 -16.62
CA ALA A 148 -12.93 -5.78 -15.45
C ALA A 148 -12.90 -4.26 -15.26
N HIS A 149 -14.06 -3.61 -15.34
CA HIS A 149 -14.21 -2.16 -15.30
C HIS A 149 -13.74 -1.60 -13.94
N LEU A 150 -12.44 -1.32 -13.83
CA LEU A 150 -11.76 -0.70 -12.70
C LEU A 150 -11.92 0.81 -12.83
N ARG A 151 -12.78 1.38 -11.98
CA ARG A 151 -12.78 2.82 -11.73
C ARG A 151 -11.99 3.05 -10.45
N THR A 152 -10.75 3.50 -10.60
CA THR A 152 -10.01 4.12 -9.50
C THR A 152 -10.66 5.48 -9.24
N THR A 153 -11.18 5.69 -8.04
CA THR A 153 -11.60 7.03 -7.59
C THR A 153 -10.35 7.85 -7.33
N ASP A 154 -9.82 8.44 -8.38
CA ASP A 154 -8.98 9.62 -8.23
C ASP A 154 -9.90 10.83 -8.39
N GLU A 155 -10.29 11.48 -7.28
CA GLU A 155 -10.87 12.82 -7.37
C GLU A 155 -9.82 13.87 -7.80
N ASP A 156 -8.56 13.46 -8.03
CA ASP A 156 -7.49 14.31 -8.55
C ASP A 156 -7.23 14.16 -10.07
N SER A 157 -7.89 13.20 -10.75
CA SER A 157 -7.59 12.89 -12.16
C SER A 157 -8.46 13.64 -13.19
N GLU A 158 -9.43 14.46 -12.77
CA GLU A 158 -10.25 15.26 -13.71
C GLU A 158 -9.99 16.78 -13.65
N ARG A 159 -8.90 17.24 -13.00
CA ARG A 159 -8.48 18.66 -13.06
C ARG A 159 -6.99 18.92 -13.30
N SER A 160 -6.20 17.91 -13.64
CA SER A 160 -4.79 18.11 -14.01
C SER A 160 -4.61 18.20 -15.52
N SER A 161 -5.24 19.19 -16.13
CA SER A 161 -4.79 19.73 -17.42
C SER A 161 -4.55 21.22 -17.21
N LEU A 162 -3.28 21.62 -17.37
CA LEU A 162 -2.79 23.02 -17.39
C LEU A 162 -2.48 23.67 -16.02
N HIS A 163 -1.56 23.10 -15.24
CA HIS A 163 -0.49 23.86 -14.54
C HIS A 163 0.43 22.88 -13.81
N SER A 164 1.65 22.69 -14.30
CA SER A 164 2.66 21.86 -13.65
C SER A 164 3.59 22.72 -12.79
N ASP A 165 3.19 22.97 -11.54
CA ASP A 165 4.14 23.38 -10.49
C ASP A 165 4.20 22.26 -9.44
N HIS A 166 5.28 21.49 -9.51
CA HIS A 166 5.58 20.43 -8.56
C HIS A 166 6.27 21.05 -7.34
N PRO A 167 5.78 20.87 -6.09
CA PRO A 167 6.47 21.36 -4.91
C PRO A 167 7.77 20.59 -4.70
N SER A 168 8.88 21.34 -4.65
CA SER A 168 10.24 20.82 -4.57
C SER A 168 10.60 20.35 -3.16
N ALA A 169 11.40 19.29 -3.08
CA ALA A 169 11.69 18.51 -1.87
C ALA A 169 12.22 19.28 -0.64
N GLN A 170 12.70 20.54 -0.71
CA GLN A 170 13.04 21.30 0.51
C GLN A 170 11.82 21.92 1.22
N GLU A 171 10.65 22.00 0.59
CA GLU A 171 9.42 22.38 1.31
C GLU A 171 8.98 21.24 2.24
N LYS A 172 9.26 19.99 1.84
CA LYS A 172 9.03 18.76 2.61
C LYS A 172 9.91 18.60 3.86
N HIS A 173 10.90 19.49 4.04
CA HIS A 173 11.83 19.49 5.18
C HIS A 173 11.69 20.70 6.11
N LYS A 174 11.00 21.78 5.70
CA LYS A 174 10.69 22.92 6.58
C LYS A 174 9.50 22.65 7.52
N ASP A 175 8.59 21.75 7.14
CA ASP A 175 7.52 21.20 8.00
C ASP A 175 8.00 20.18 9.05
N ARG A 176 9.25 20.31 9.52
CA ARG A 176 9.76 19.56 10.68
C ARG A 176 9.56 20.31 11.99
N SER A 177 8.79 21.39 12.00
CA SER A 177 8.28 21.99 13.24
C SER A 177 7.15 21.13 13.79
N VAL A 178 7.51 20.16 14.63
CA VAL A 178 6.68 19.46 15.64
C VAL A 178 5.17 19.66 15.44
N GLU A 179 4.62 19.10 14.37
CA GLU A 179 3.18 19.12 14.15
C GLU A 179 2.53 18.05 15.01
N ALA A 180 1.45 18.43 15.69
CA ALA A 180 0.74 17.57 16.62
C ALA A 180 0.34 16.26 15.92
N VAL A 181 0.80 15.14 16.50
CA VAL A 181 0.38 13.79 16.12
C VAL A 181 -1.14 13.76 16.07
N GLN A 182 -1.73 13.70 14.88
CA GLN A 182 -3.17 13.50 14.80
C GLN A 182 -3.46 12.06 15.21
N PHE A 183 -3.94 11.91 16.45
CA PHE A 183 -4.23 10.62 17.05
C PHE A 183 -5.46 9.91 16.45
N PHE A 184 -5.97 10.34 15.30
CA PHE A 184 -7.29 9.93 14.85
C PHE A 184 -7.34 9.80 13.33
N LYS A 185 -7.49 8.56 12.85
CA LYS A 185 -7.78 8.25 11.44
C LYS A 185 -8.98 7.32 11.38
N ARG A 186 -9.92 7.59 10.45
CA ARG A 186 -11.07 6.70 10.22
C ARG A 186 -10.59 5.43 9.51
N PRO A 187 -11.09 4.24 9.90
CA PRO A 187 -10.78 3.01 9.17
C PRO A 187 -11.31 3.15 7.75
N ALA A 188 -10.48 2.83 6.75
CA ALA A 188 -10.87 2.82 5.35
C ALA A 188 -11.00 1.37 4.86
N VAL A 189 -11.99 1.10 4.01
CA VAL A 189 -12.13 -0.21 3.37
C VAL A 189 -11.25 -0.22 2.12
N ARG A 190 -10.36 -1.22 1.98
CA ARG A 190 -9.40 -1.31 0.87
C ARG A 190 -10.11 -1.36 -0.49
N GLN A 191 -11.10 -2.24 -0.57
CA GLN A 191 -11.84 -2.50 -1.80
C GLN A 191 -13.28 -2.83 -1.45
N TYR A 192 -14.21 -2.39 -2.27
CA TYR A 192 -15.61 -2.71 -2.10
C TYR A 192 -16.31 -2.79 -3.45
N PHE A 193 -17.34 -3.61 -3.53
CA PHE A 193 -18.23 -3.63 -4.68
C PHE A 193 -19.42 -2.70 -4.45
N HIS A 194 -19.80 -1.99 -5.50
CA HIS A 194 -21.00 -1.19 -5.55
C HIS A 194 -21.67 -1.38 -6.91
N LYS A 195 -22.93 -1.81 -6.93
CA LYS A 195 -23.73 -2.01 -8.15
C LYS A 195 -23.04 -2.88 -9.22
N GLY A 196 -22.28 -3.88 -8.80
CA GLY A 196 -21.55 -4.78 -9.70
C GLY A 196 -20.20 -4.26 -10.20
N LEU A 197 -19.80 -3.04 -9.81
CA LEU A 197 -18.47 -2.49 -10.08
C LEU A 197 -17.57 -2.65 -8.84
N LEU A 198 -16.31 -2.99 -9.07
CA LEU A 198 -15.29 -3.10 -8.02
C LEU A 198 -14.54 -1.77 -7.89
N TRP A 199 -14.56 -1.19 -6.69
CA TRP A 199 -13.82 0.01 -6.34
C TRP A 199 -12.61 -0.40 -5.50
N ARG A 200 -11.41 0.08 -5.89
CA ARG A 200 -10.12 -0.31 -5.30
C ARG A 200 -9.31 0.93 -4.92
N SER A 201 -8.69 0.94 -3.75
CA SER A 201 -7.70 1.98 -3.41
C SER A 201 -6.42 1.79 -4.23
N SER A 202 -5.79 2.90 -4.64
CA SER A 202 -4.67 2.94 -5.59
C SER A 202 -3.33 2.46 -5.03
N ARG A 203 -3.27 2.12 -3.73
CA ARG A 203 -2.05 1.61 -3.12
C ARG A 203 -1.81 0.15 -3.49
N ALA A 204 -0.64 -0.11 -4.07
CA ALA A 204 -0.14 -1.46 -4.29
C ALA A 204 -0.18 -2.22 -2.96
N GLY A 205 -0.84 -3.38 -2.96
CA GLY A 205 -0.98 -4.23 -1.78
C GLY A 205 0.30 -5.01 -1.52
N GLU A 206 1.41 -4.32 -1.22
CA GLU A 206 2.64 -4.98 -0.83
C GLU A 206 2.39 -5.83 0.42
N VAL A 207 2.89 -7.08 0.40
CA VAL A 207 2.83 -7.99 1.55
C VAL A 207 3.71 -7.40 2.65
N GLY A 208 3.08 -6.87 3.70
CA GLY A 208 3.82 -6.31 4.83
C GLY A 208 4.60 -7.40 5.57
N SER A 209 5.85 -7.12 5.96
CA SER A 209 6.70 -8.09 6.69
C SER A 209 6.05 -8.62 7.96
N PHE A 210 5.16 -7.85 8.59
CA PHE A 210 4.44 -8.29 9.78
C PHE A 210 3.37 -9.37 9.45
N GLU A 211 2.80 -9.40 8.24
CA GLU A 211 1.84 -10.44 7.81
C GLU A 211 2.54 -11.79 7.74
N LEU A 212 3.72 -11.81 7.12
CA LEU A 212 4.59 -12.98 7.06
C LEU A 212 5.04 -13.44 8.45
N PHE A 213 5.26 -12.51 9.38
CA PHE A 213 5.57 -12.86 10.77
C PHE A 213 4.40 -13.59 11.45
N VAL A 214 3.16 -13.13 11.27
CA VAL A 214 2.00 -13.84 11.84
C VAL A 214 1.82 -15.21 11.19
N ASP A 215 2.03 -15.31 9.88
CA ASP A 215 2.00 -16.58 9.17
C ASP A 215 3.04 -17.56 9.74
N LEU A 216 4.26 -17.10 10.02
CA LEU A 216 5.31 -17.91 10.67
C LEU A 216 4.90 -18.40 12.06
N VAL A 217 4.28 -17.54 12.89
CA VAL A 217 3.77 -17.95 14.21
C VAL A 217 2.70 -19.03 14.06
N TYR A 218 1.80 -18.88 13.08
CA TYR A 218 0.74 -19.83 12.83
C TYR A 218 1.26 -21.19 12.32
N VAL A 219 2.33 -21.21 11.52
CA VAL A 219 3.02 -22.45 11.13
C VAL A 219 3.48 -23.24 12.36
N GLY A 220 4.02 -22.57 13.38
CA GLY A 220 4.40 -23.21 14.64
C GLY A 220 3.21 -23.82 15.40
N VAL A 221 2.01 -23.23 15.29
CA VAL A 221 0.78 -23.81 15.86
C VAL A 221 0.40 -25.11 15.15
N ILE A 222 0.48 -25.14 13.82
CA ILE A 222 0.19 -26.34 13.03
C ILE A 222 1.14 -27.48 13.42
N ASP A 223 2.42 -27.18 13.59
CA ASP A 223 3.42 -28.17 13.98
C ASP A 223 3.11 -28.80 15.34
N ILE A 224 2.87 -27.98 16.37
CA ILE A 224 2.50 -28.45 17.72
C ILE A 224 1.24 -29.35 17.68
N VAL A 225 0.23 -28.94 16.92
CA VAL A 225 -1.03 -29.70 16.78
C VAL A 225 -0.79 -31.01 16.02
N GLY A 226 0.09 -31.00 15.03
CA GLY A 226 0.50 -32.17 14.26
C GLY A 226 1.30 -33.18 15.07
N GLU A 227 2.25 -32.73 15.89
CA GLU A 227 3.04 -33.60 16.77
C GLU A 227 2.14 -34.39 17.73
N ARG A 228 1.16 -33.72 18.36
CA ARG A 228 0.18 -34.38 19.25
C ARG A 228 -0.60 -35.48 18.53
N ALA A 229 -1.01 -35.23 17.28
CA ALA A 229 -1.73 -36.23 16.49
C ALA A 229 -0.83 -37.42 16.12
N ALA A 230 0.47 -37.20 15.97
CA ALA A 230 1.44 -38.24 15.64
C ALA A 230 1.81 -39.14 16.84
N GLU A 231 1.70 -38.65 18.08
CA GLU A 231 1.99 -39.43 19.30
C GLU A 231 1.05 -40.64 19.46
N HIS A 232 -0.22 -40.49 19.08
CA HIS A 232 -1.25 -41.52 19.20
C HIS A 232 -2.03 -41.66 17.88
N PRO A 233 -1.67 -42.60 17.00
CA PRO A 233 -2.33 -42.80 15.70
C PRO A 233 -3.69 -43.51 15.83
N ASP A 234 -4.59 -42.98 16.66
CA ASP A 234 -5.94 -43.46 16.89
C ASP A 234 -6.99 -42.57 16.22
N GLY A 235 -8.16 -43.13 15.92
CA GLY A 235 -9.28 -42.36 15.33
C GLY A 235 -9.80 -41.24 16.23
N LEU A 236 -9.67 -41.39 17.56
CA LEU A 236 -10.02 -40.34 18.52
C LEU A 236 -9.03 -39.17 18.43
N SER A 237 -7.73 -39.45 18.36
CA SER A 237 -6.68 -38.44 18.19
C SER A 237 -6.84 -37.67 16.89
N LEU A 238 -7.23 -38.35 15.80
CA LEU A 238 -7.54 -37.71 14.53
C LEU A 238 -8.75 -36.76 14.62
N LEU A 239 -9.79 -37.15 15.37
CA LEU A 239 -10.96 -36.29 15.60
C LEU A 239 -10.57 -35.05 16.42
N GLN A 240 -9.82 -35.24 17.50
CA GLN A 240 -9.32 -34.14 18.34
C GLN A 240 -8.43 -33.19 17.55
N PHE A 241 -7.52 -33.73 16.74
CA PHE A 241 -6.70 -32.97 15.79
C PHE A 241 -7.58 -32.15 14.84
N THR A 242 -8.58 -32.77 14.23
CA THR A 242 -9.48 -32.09 13.27
C THR A 242 -10.20 -30.91 13.93
N ILE A 243 -10.71 -31.10 15.15
CA ILE A 243 -11.40 -30.03 15.90
C ILE A 243 -10.44 -28.87 16.19
N ILE A 244 -9.28 -29.16 16.77
CA ILE A 244 -8.28 -28.14 17.13
C ILE A 244 -7.76 -27.42 15.89
N PHE A 245 -7.45 -28.17 14.82
CA PHE A 245 -7.00 -27.62 13.55
C PHE A 245 -8.06 -26.71 12.92
N CYS A 246 -9.35 -27.09 12.93
CA CYS A 246 -10.42 -26.22 12.45
C CYS A 246 -10.50 -24.90 13.21
N ILE A 247 -10.31 -24.91 14.54
CA ILE A 247 -10.28 -23.70 15.36
C ILE A 247 -9.07 -22.84 14.99
N ALA A 248 -7.88 -23.42 14.95
CA ALA A 248 -6.65 -22.73 14.58
C ALA A 248 -6.77 -22.11 13.17
N TRP A 249 -7.28 -22.89 12.21
CA TRP A 249 -7.52 -22.43 10.83
C TRP A 249 -8.48 -21.26 10.79
N LYS A 250 -9.54 -21.30 11.60
CA LYS A 250 -10.50 -20.21 11.69
C LYS A 250 -9.88 -18.93 12.25
N ILE A 251 -9.00 -19.03 13.26
CA ILE A 251 -8.26 -17.88 13.80
C ILE A 251 -7.41 -17.21 12.71
N TRP A 252 -6.63 -18.01 11.99
CA TRP A 252 -5.77 -17.51 10.91
C TRP A 252 -6.59 -16.93 9.75
N ALA A 253 -7.67 -17.58 9.35
CA ALA A 253 -8.56 -17.11 8.30
C ALA A 253 -9.27 -15.79 8.66
N ASP A 254 -9.66 -15.61 9.93
CA ASP A 254 -10.27 -14.36 10.41
C ASP A 254 -9.28 -13.20 10.40
N LEU A 255 -8.06 -13.41 10.93
CA LEU A 255 -7.02 -12.39 10.90
C LEU A 255 -6.68 -11.99 9.45
N THR A 256 -6.58 -12.99 8.59
CA THR A 256 -6.39 -12.82 7.15
C THR A 256 -7.46 -11.96 6.51
N MET A 257 -8.73 -12.30 6.75
CA MET A 257 -9.86 -11.58 6.17
C MET A 257 -9.91 -10.15 6.70
N TRP A 258 -9.59 -9.97 7.98
CA TRP A 258 -9.54 -8.66 8.63
C TRP A 258 -8.48 -7.74 8.00
N ILE A 259 -7.26 -8.24 7.78
CA ILE A 259 -6.18 -7.52 7.08
C ILE A 259 -6.57 -7.19 5.64
N ASN A 260 -7.30 -8.08 4.98
CA ASN A 260 -7.74 -7.88 3.60
C ASN A 260 -8.82 -6.79 3.45
N TYR A 261 -9.76 -6.70 4.38
CA TYR A 261 -10.87 -5.74 4.28
C TYR A 261 -10.47 -4.31 4.62
N PHE A 262 -9.60 -4.10 5.60
CA PHE A 262 -9.32 -2.77 6.12
C PHE A 262 -7.93 -2.27 5.72
N GLU A 263 -7.90 -1.05 5.18
CA GLU A 263 -6.67 -0.32 4.94
C GLU A 263 -6.34 0.38 6.24
N MET A 264 -5.30 -0.10 6.92
CA MET A 264 -4.86 0.42 8.21
C MET A 264 -3.43 0.89 8.03
N ASP A 265 -3.22 2.20 7.97
CA ASP A 265 -1.87 2.76 7.81
C ASP A 265 -0.98 2.36 8.98
N ASP A 266 0.29 2.13 8.64
CA ASP A 266 1.31 1.87 9.61
C ASP A 266 1.50 3.06 10.56
N ILE A 267 1.89 2.74 11.79
CA ILE A 267 2.11 3.64 12.94
C ILE A 267 3.03 4.83 12.64
N PHE A 268 3.73 4.83 11.49
CA PHE A 268 4.71 5.84 11.13
C PHE A 268 4.39 6.64 9.86
N GLN A 269 3.23 6.46 9.23
CA GLN A 269 2.87 7.24 8.04
C GLN A 269 2.24 8.59 8.40
N ARG A 270 3.14 9.55 8.67
CA ARG A 270 3.08 10.97 8.31
C ARG A 270 1.66 11.53 8.10
N SER A 271 1.17 12.22 9.14
CA SER A 271 -0.04 13.02 9.14
C SER A 271 -0.10 13.96 7.93
N LYS A 272 -1.07 13.75 7.03
CA LYS A 272 -1.59 14.81 6.17
C LYS A 272 -2.99 15.19 6.68
N PRO A 273 -3.29 16.48 6.85
CA PRO A 273 -4.63 16.93 7.22
C PRO A 273 -5.58 16.74 6.03
N PHE A 274 -6.61 15.89 6.20
CA PHE A 274 -7.78 15.88 5.33
C PHE A 274 -8.93 16.57 6.08
N GLU A 275 -9.10 17.86 5.80
CA GLU A 275 -10.21 18.65 6.32
C GLU A 275 -11.44 18.49 5.43
N PHE A 276 -12.31 17.51 5.74
CA PHE A 276 -13.63 17.43 5.12
C PHE A 276 -14.64 18.25 5.91
N ARG A 277 -14.80 19.51 5.50
CA ARG A 277 -15.81 20.42 6.02
C ARG A 277 -17.16 20.10 5.38
N SER A 278 -17.90 19.12 5.92
CA SER A 278 -19.38 19.08 5.90
C SER A 278 -19.92 17.79 6.52
N CYS A 279 -20.30 17.82 7.81
CA CYS A 279 -21.42 17.03 8.36
C CYS A 279 -21.68 17.39 9.84
N PRO A 280 -22.91 17.80 10.21
CA PRO A 280 -23.29 18.09 11.58
C PRO A 280 -23.89 16.84 12.26
N ALA A 281 -23.08 15.97 12.85
CA ALA A 281 -23.55 15.00 13.85
C ALA A 281 -22.37 14.41 14.64
N ARG A 282 -22.16 14.92 15.86
CA ARG A 282 -21.15 14.44 16.81
C ARG A 282 -21.58 13.10 17.42
N ILE A 283 -21.02 12.00 16.92
CA ILE A 283 -20.79 10.79 17.71
C ILE A 283 -19.29 10.52 17.66
N ARG A 284 -18.60 10.73 18.78
CA ARG A 284 -17.16 10.46 18.92
C ARG A 284 -16.96 8.97 19.14
N VAL A 285 -16.61 8.25 18.07
CA VAL A 285 -16.00 6.92 18.20
C VAL A 285 -14.49 7.10 18.09
N VAL A 286 -13.78 6.64 19.11
CA VAL A 286 -12.33 6.78 19.27
C VAL A 286 -11.65 5.60 18.56
N VAL A 287 -10.79 5.89 17.58
CA VAL A 287 -9.95 4.89 16.88
C VAL A 287 -8.53 5.46 16.91
N TYR A 288 -7.63 4.76 17.61
CA TYR A 288 -6.29 5.24 18.00
C TYR A 288 -5.24 4.95 16.91
N PRO A 289 -4.16 5.76 16.78
CA PRO A 289 -3.01 5.40 15.96
C PRO A 289 -2.26 4.29 16.69
N GLY A 290 -1.96 3.20 15.99
CA GLY A 290 -1.44 1.98 16.63
C GLY A 290 -2.46 0.85 16.78
N GLN A 291 -3.70 1.06 16.36
CA GLN A 291 -4.73 0.04 16.46
C GLN A 291 -4.43 -1.23 15.66
N ARG A 292 -3.74 -1.16 14.50
CA ARG A 292 -3.31 -2.36 13.76
C ARG A 292 -2.43 -3.25 14.64
N PHE A 293 -1.39 -2.69 15.24
CA PHE A 293 -0.47 -3.45 16.09
C PHE A 293 -1.16 -3.94 17.35
N VAL A 294 -2.00 -3.14 18.01
CA VAL A 294 -2.72 -3.58 19.22
C VAL A 294 -3.70 -4.70 18.91
N CYS A 295 -4.46 -4.60 17.81
CA CYS A 295 -5.38 -5.66 17.40
C CYS A 295 -4.64 -6.93 16.98
N VAL A 296 -3.57 -6.81 16.18
CA VAL A 296 -2.78 -7.97 15.74
C VAL A 296 -2.09 -8.63 16.93
N ILE A 297 -1.47 -7.86 17.83
CA ILE A 297 -0.88 -8.38 19.07
C ILE A 297 -1.93 -9.07 19.92
N PHE A 298 -3.13 -8.51 20.07
CA PHE A 298 -4.22 -9.16 20.79
C PHE A 298 -4.59 -10.51 20.17
N TYR A 299 -4.71 -10.59 18.84
CA TYR A 299 -4.92 -11.87 18.13
C TYR A 299 -3.77 -12.85 18.37
N LEU A 300 -2.52 -12.39 18.32
CA LEU A 300 -1.34 -13.21 18.59
C LEU A 300 -1.30 -13.74 20.03
N VAL A 301 -1.67 -12.91 21.01
CA VAL A 301 -1.77 -13.30 22.42
C VAL A 301 -2.87 -14.34 22.61
N CYS A 302 -4.04 -14.16 21.97
CA CYS A 302 -5.11 -15.17 22.01
C CYS A 302 -4.70 -16.46 21.32
N LEU A 303 -4.02 -16.39 20.18
CA LEU A 303 -3.49 -17.55 19.46
C LEU A 303 -2.45 -18.30 20.30
N PHE A 304 -1.55 -17.58 20.96
CA PHE A 304 -0.57 -18.15 21.87
C PHE A 304 -1.24 -18.81 23.10
N GLY A 305 -2.22 -18.15 23.70
CA GLY A 305 -3.03 -18.71 24.79
C GLY A 305 -3.79 -19.97 24.37
N PHE A 306 -4.38 -19.97 23.18
CA PHE A 306 -5.01 -21.15 22.59
C PHE A 306 -4.00 -22.30 22.41
N THR A 307 -2.85 -22.02 21.81
CA THR A 307 -1.82 -23.01 21.47
C THR A 307 -1.22 -23.66 22.71
N THR A 308 -0.89 -22.87 23.73
CA THR A 308 -0.34 -23.38 25.01
C THR A 308 -1.30 -24.32 25.75
N ASN A 309 -2.61 -24.09 25.61
CA ASN A 309 -3.64 -24.94 26.20
C ASN A 309 -4.06 -26.12 25.29
N THR A 310 -3.49 -26.22 24.09
CA THR A 310 -3.88 -27.23 23.10
C THR A 310 -3.38 -28.63 23.48
N PHE A 311 -2.25 -28.76 24.17
CA PHE A 311 -1.67 -30.06 24.56
C PHE A 311 -2.55 -30.90 25.50
N TYR A 312 -3.36 -30.28 26.35
CA TYR A 312 -4.27 -30.98 27.28
C TYR A 312 -5.74 -30.63 27.02
N ALA A 313 -6.04 -30.14 25.81
CA ALA A 313 -7.34 -29.56 25.48
C ALA A 313 -8.52 -30.48 25.81
N PHE A 314 -8.46 -31.77 25.51
CA PHE A 314 -9.58 -32.70 25.79
C PHE A 314 -9.48 -33.42 27.14
N GLU A 315 -8.44 -33.13 27.93
CA GLU A 315 -8.22 -33.76 29.24
C GLU A 315 -8.56 -32.82 30.40
N SER A 316 -8.05 -31.58 30.37
CA SER A 316 -8.22 -30.63 31.47
C SER A 316 -8.33 -29.17 31.03
N THR A 317 -7.71 -28.78 29.91
CA THR A 317 -7.57 -27.38 29.49
C THR A 317 -8.59 -26.94 28.42
N TYR A 318 -9.64 -27.73 28.16
CA TYR A 318 -10.66 -27.44 27.14
C TYR A 318 -11.21 -26.02 27.30
N THR A 319 -11.69 -25.71 28.50
CA THR A 319 -12.33 -24.45 28.84
C THR A 319 -11.42 -23.27 28.55
N SER A 320 -10.14 -23.36 28.93
CA SER A 320 -9.14 -22.32 28.69
C SER A 320 -8.88 -22.14 27.19
N CYS A 321 -8.73 -23.24 26.46
CA CYS A 321 -8.49 -23.25 25.01
C CYS A 321 -9.64 -22.54 24.25
N ILE A 322 -10.89 -22.93 24.53
CA ILE A 322 -12.07 -22.31 23.92
C ILE A 322 -12.29 -20.88 24.43
N ALA A 323 -11.95 -20.56 25.67
CA ALA A 323 -12.08 -19.19 26.19
C ALA A 323 -11.19 -18.20 25.41
N PHE A 324 -9.95 -18.55 25.09
CA PHE A 324 -9.09 -17.70 24.25
C PHE A 324 -9.65 -17.53 22.84
N TYR A 325 -10.15 -18.62 22.25
CA TYR A 325 -10.78 -18.58 20.93
C TYR A 325 -12.05 -17.69 20.91
N VAL A 326 -12.97 -17.90 21.85
CA VAL A 326 -14.20 -17.10 21.98
C VAL A 326 -13.88 -15.63 22.26
N THR A 327 -12.88 -15.35 23.11
CA THR A 327 -12.44 -13.99 23.41
C THR A 327 -11.97 -13.27 22.15
N GLN A 328 -11.17 -13.92 21.31
CA GLN A 328 -10.77 -13.40 20.01
C GLN A 328 -11.97 -13.16 19.09
N ARG A 329 -12.91 -14.11 19.00
CA ARG A 329 -14.11 -14.01 18.15
C ARG A 329 -14.98 -12.82 18.58
N LEU A 330 -15.22 -12.64 19.88
CA LEU A 330 -15.99 -11.53 20.42
C LEU A 330 -15.29 -10.19 20.19
N PHE A 331 -13.95 -10.13 20.31
CA PHE A 331 -13.18 -8.94 19.95
C PHE A 331 -13.31 -8.60 18.45
N GLY A 332 -13.26 -9.60 17.58
CA GLY A 332 -13.54 -9.40 16.15
C GLY A 332 -14.96 -8.89 15.89
N ALA A 333 -15.96 -9.45 16.59
CA ALA A 333 -17.36 -9.02 16.46
C ALA A 333 -17.58 -7.59 16.95
N THR A 334 -16.98 -7.19 18.08
CA THR A 334 -17.06 -5.81 18.57
C THR A 334 -16.39 -4.83 17.61
N TRP A 335 -15.27 -5.22 17.00
CA TRP A 335 -14.64 -4.45 15.93
C TRP A 335 -15.57 -4.29 14.72
N PHE A 336 -16.13 -5.38 14.19
CA PHE A 336 -17.04 -5.31 13.05
C PHE A 336 -18.29 -4.48 13.36
N ALA A 337 -18.83 -4.58 14.58
CA ALA A 337 -19.92 -3.74 15.04
C ALA A 337 -19.52 -2.26 15.12
N ALA A 338 -18.33 -1.95 15.64
CA ALA A 338 -17.80 -0.58 15.68
C ALA A 338 -17.64 -0.01 14.27
N VAL A 339 -17.06 -0.78 13.34
CA VAL A 339 -16.95 -0.40 11.93
C VAL A 339 -18.32 -0.20 11.30
N ALA A 340 -19.31 -1.05 11.59
CA ALA A 340 -20.68 -0.86 11.09
C ALA A 340 -21.31 0.46 11.60
N VAL A 341 -20.94 0.94 12.79
CA VAL A 341 -21.43 2.25 13.28
C VAL A 341 -20.70 3.40 12.58
N ILE A 342 -19.39 3.29 12.40
CA ILE A 342 -18.54 4.33 11.80
C ILE A 342 -18.79 4.45 10.29
N LEU A 343 -18.70 3.33 9.57
CA LEU A 343 -18.82 3.24 8.12
C LEU A 343 -20.23 2.83 7.75
N LYS A 344 -21.11 3.84 7.64
CA LYS A 344 -22.53 3.60 7.34
C LYS A 344 -22.77 2.91 5.99
N GLN A 345 -21.80 3.00 5.09
CA GLN A 345 -21.87 2.49 3.72
C GLN A 345 -21.83 0.95 3.67
N VAL A 346 -21.01 0.29 4.49
CA VAL A 346 -20.81 -1.18 4.48
C VAL A 346 -21.53 -1.89 5.65
N ARG A 347 -22.57 -1.26 6.20
CA ARG A 347 -23.25 -1.70 7.42
C ARG A 347 -23.80 -3.12 7.38
N GLY A 348 -24.49 -3.47 6.30
CA GLY A 348 -25.17 -4.75 6.20
C GLY A 348 -24.18 -5.91 6.27
N ALA A 349 -23.08 -5.80 5.52
CA ALA A 349 -22.02 -6.82 5.53
C ALA A 349 -21.35 -6.94 6.90
N MET A 350 -20.92 -5.81 7.48
CA MET A 350 -20.22 -5.82 8.78
C MET A 350 -21.11 -6.31 9.93
N LEU A 351 -22.37 -5.87 9.98
CA LEU A 351 -23.31 -6.30 11.01
C LEU A 351 -23.67 -7.78 10.88
N THR A 352 -23.85 -8.27 9.65
CA THR A 352 -24.15 -9.70 9.42
C THR A 352 -22.99 -10.58 9.86
N THR A 353 -21.75 -10.22 9.51
CA THR A 353 -20.55 -10.93 9.97
C THR A 353 -20.40 -10.89 11.49
N ALA A 354 -20.72 -9.76 12.12
CA ALA A 354 -20.73 -9.63 13.57
C ALA A 354 -21.78 -10.53 14.23
N ILE A 355 -23.03 -10.54 13.71
CA ILE A 355 -24.12 -11.40 14.22
C ILE A 355 -23.74 -12.87 14.08
N ILE A 356 -23.28 -13.31 12.91
CA ILE A 356 -22.84 -14.70 12.69
C ILE A 356 -21.77 -15.06 13.71
N THR A 357 -20.79 -14.18 13.93
CA THR A 357 -19.71 -14.41 14.89
C THR A 357 -20.21 -14.52 16.34
N VAL A 358 -21.16 -13.68 16.75
CA VAL A 358 -21.76 -13.75 18.10
C VAL A 358 -22.57 -15.04 18.26
N VAL A 359 -23.34 -15.44 17.25
CA VAL A 359 -24.11 -16.70 17.28
C VAL A 359 -23.18 -17.90 17.42
N THR A 360 -22.11 -17.98 16.62
CA THR A 360 -21.13 -19.06 16.73
C THR A 360 -20.40 -19.02 18.08
N ALA A 361 -20.06 -17.84 18.59
CA ALA A 361 -19.42 -17.71 19.90
C ALA A 361 -20.33 -18.22 21.03
N ALA A 362 -21.64 -17.98 20.96
CA ALA A 362 -22.60 -18.51 21.92
C ALA A 362 -22.65 -20.05 21.90
N ILE A 363 -22.55 -20.67 20.72
CA ILE A 363 -22.52 -22.14 20.59
C ILE A 363 -21.20 -22.70 21.15
N TRP A 364 -20.07 -22.02 20.93
CA TRP A 364 -18.80 -22.39 21.56
C TRP A 364 -18.84 -22.26 23.09
N ILE A 365 -19.50 -21.23 23.63
CA ILE A 365 -19.72 -21.12 25.09
C ILE A 365 -20.62 -22.27 25.59
N ALA A 366 -21.65 -22.63 24.84
CA ALA A 366 -22.49 -23.78 25.18
C ALA A 366 -21.67 -25.09 25.21
N SER A 367 -20.68 -25.25 24.31
CA SER A 367 -19.79 -26.43 24.32
C SER A 367 -18.98 -26.58 25.61
N ILE A 368 -18.69 -25.50 26.34
CA ILE A 368 -17.95 -25.56 27.60
C ILE A 368 -18.80 -26.19 28.72
N HIS A 369 -20.11 -26.00 28.67
CA HIS A 369 -21.03 -26.42 29.73
C HIS A 369 -21.51 -27.88 29.57
N VAL A 370 -21.17 -28.53 28.45
CA VAL A 370 -21.60 -29.90 28.15
C VAL A 370 -20.43 -30.86 28.40
N PRO A 371 -20.62 -31.94 29.19
CA PRO A 371 -19.57 -32.91 29.43
C PRO A 371 -19.27 -33.76 28.19
N TRP A 372 -18.03 -34.23 28.09
CA TRP A 372 -17.64 -35.23 27.09
C TRP A 372 -18.43 -36.54 27.31
N PRO A 373 -18.97 -37.22 26.27
CA PRO A 373 -18.83 -36.97 24.81
C PRO A 373 -19.93 -36.12 24.18
N GLY A 374 -20.98 -35.74 24.93
CA GLY A 374 -22.09 -34.92 24.42
C GLY A 374 -21.65 -33.55 23.89
N GLN A 375 -20.48 -33.09 24.35
CA GLN A 375 -19.76 -31.91 23.88
C GLN A 375 -19.48 -31.89 22.37
N LEU A 376 -19.40 -33.06 21.72
CA LEU A 376 -19.11 -33.13 20.29
C LEU A 376 -20.20 -32.48 19.43
N ALA A 377 -21.47 -32.60 19.82
CA ALA A 377 -22.59 -32.05 19.06
C ALA A 377 -22.52 -30.51 18.89
N PRO A 378 -22.38 -29.70 19.97
CA PRO A 378 -22.21 -28.26 19.81
C PRO A 378 -20.91 -27.89 19.09
N ILE A 379 -19.81 -28.64 19.28
CA ILE A 379 -18.54 -28.40 18.56
C ILE A 379 -18.75 -28.53 17.04
N VAL A 380 -19.35 -29.63 16.58
CA VAL A 380 -19.56 -29.88 15.15
C VAL A 380 -20.47 -28.82 14.53
N ILE A 381 -21.54 -28.44 15.24
CA ILE A 381 -22.44 -27.37 14.79
C ILE A 381 -21.69 -26.04 14.71
N ALA A 382 -20.85 -25.73 15.70
CA ALA A 382 -20.09 -24.49 15.72
C ALA A 382 -19.06 -24.42 14.59
N ILE A 383 -18.30 -25.51 14.35
CA ILE A 383 -17.34 -25.62 13.24
C ILE A 383 -18.06 -25.47 11.90
N PHE A 384 -19.21 -26.12 11.72
CA PHE A 384 -19.99 -26.01 10.49
C PHE A 384 -20.39 -24.55 10.23
N LEU A 385 -20.90 -23.85 11.25
CA LEU A 385 -21.25 -22.44 11.11
C LEU A 385 -20.02 -21.54 10.91
N ASP A 386 -18.87 -21.85 11.52
CA ASP A 386 -17.63 -21.10 11.33
C ASP A 386 -17.08 -21.23 9.91
N LEU A 387 -17.18 -22.42 9.29
CA LEU A 387 -16.74 -22.68 7.91
C LEU A 387 -17.71 -22.12 6.87
N PHE A 388 -19.02 -22.33 7.06
CA PHE A 388 -20.05 -21.99 6.08
C PHE A 388 -20.74 -20.65 6.35
N GLY A 389 -20.45 -19.97 7.46
CA GLY A 389 -21.09 -18.69 7.82
C GLY A 389 -20.93 -17.61 6.75
N ASN A 390 -19.77 -17.55 6.09
CA ASN A 390 -19.54 -16.61 4.99
C ASN A 390 -20.41 -16.90 3.75
N VAL A 391 -20.88 -18.13 3.55
CA VAL A 391 -21.83 -18.47 2.48
C VAL A 391 -23.19 -17.82 2.72
N ILE A 392 -23.60 -17.70 3.99
CA ILE A 392 -24.84 -17.00 4.37
C ILE A 392 -24.74 -15.52 3.97
N LEU A 393 -23.60 -14.88 4.23
CA LEU A 393 -23.34 -13.51 3.80
C LEU A 393 -23.47 -13.37 2.27
N ILE A 394 -22.84 -14.27 1.49
CA ILE A 394 -22.94 -14.27 0.03
C ILE A 394 -24.37 -14.50 -0.45
N GLY A 395 -25.11 -15.40 0.21
CA GLY A 395 -26.52 -15.66 -0.06
C GLY A 395 -27.38 -14.42 0.17
N MET A 396 -27.17 -13.71 1.28
CA MET A 396 -27.86 -12.46 1.59
C MET A 396 -27.54 -11.36 0.58
N MET A 397 -26.28 -11.24 0.16
CA MET A 397 -25.89 -10.29 -0.90
C MET A 397 -26.60 -10.58 -2.22
N LYS A 398 -26.66 -11.86 -2.65
CA LYS A 398 -27.39 -12.26 -3.86
C LYS A 398 -28.89 -12.01 -3.74
N ALA A 399 -29.48 -12.24 -2.57
CA ALA A 399 -30.90 -11.97 -2.32
C ALA A 399 -31.22 -10.47 -2.34
N ALA A 400 -30.34 -9.64 -1.79
CA ALA A 400 -30.44 -8.17 -1.85
C ALA A 400 -30.36 -7.66 -3.29
N ALA A 401 -29.40 -8.17 -4.08
CA ALA A 401 -29.23 -7.79 -5.49
C ALA A 401 -30.44 -8.17 -6.35
N LYS A 402 -31.09 -9.31 -6.06
CA LYS A 402 -32.32 -9.76 -6.75
C LYS A 402 -33.61 -9.11 -6.22
N LYS A 403 -33.53 -8.10 -5.35
CA LYS A 403 -34.68 -7.45 -4.69
C LYS A 403 -35.63 -8.42 -3.97
N ARG A 404 -35.13 -9.57 -3.51
CA ARG A 404 -35.92 -10.54 -2.73
C ARG A 404 -36.01 -10.17 -1.24
N LEU A 405 -35.23 -9.18 -0.80
CA LEU A 405 -35.22 -8.66 0.56
C LEU A 405 -35.95 -7.31 0.63
N PRO A 406 -36.55 -6.97 1.79
CA PRO A 406 -37.13 -5.66 2.03
C PRO A 406 -36.17 -4.51 1.72
N ASP A 407 -36.69 -3.39 1.22
CA ASP A 407 -35.87 -2.24 0.77
C ASP A 407 -34.96 -1.65 1.85
N VAL A 408 -35.35 -1.76 3.12
CA VAL A 408 -34.53 -1.31 4.27
C VAL A 408 -33.25 -2.14 4.39
N ILE A 409 -33.35 -3.45 4.15
CA ILE A 409 -32.23 -4.38 4.23
C ILE A 409 -31.38 -4.28 2.96
N SER A 410 -32.01 -4.21 1.78
CA SER A 410 -31.29 -4.12 0.50
C SER A 410 -30.37 -2.90 0.42
N ARG A 411 -30.80 -1.74 0.95
CA ARG A 411 -29.95 -0.52 1.06
C ARG A 411 -28.70 -0.73 1.91
N SER A 412 -28.77 -1.58 2.93
CA SER A 412 -27.62 -1.87 3.79
C SER A 412 -26.59 -2.81 3.14
N PHE A 413 -26.98 -3.51 2.07
CA PHE A 413 -26.14 -4.43 1.29
C PHE A 413 -25.72 -3.85 -0.08
N GLU A 414 -25.95 -2.56 -0.32
CA GLU A 414 -25.56 -1.92 -1.58
C GLU A 414 -24.04 -1.82 -1.76
N PHE A 415 -23.30 -1.80 -0.65
CA PHE A 415 -21.84 -1.83 -0.62
C PHE A 415 -21.36 -3.02 0.18
N PHE A 416 -20.46 -3.81 -0.42
CA PHE A 416 -19.87 -4.96 0.24
C PHE A 416 -18.34 -4.94 0.11
N PRO A 417 -17.60 -5.24 1.18
CA PRO A 417 -16.14 -5.28 1.12
C PRO A 417 -15.70 -6.36 0.14
N ALA A 418 -14.69 -6.04 -0.66
CA ALA A 418 -14.07 -6.95 -1.60
C ALA A 418 -12.71 -7.39 -1.06
N ILE A 419 -12.32 -8.61 -1.41
CA ILE A 419 -11.01 -9.15 -1.08
C ILE A 419 -10.08 -8.84 -2.25
N ASN A 420 -8.90 -8.31 -1.95
CA ASN A 420 -7.84 -8.19 -2.94
C ASN A 420 -7.31 -9.58 -3.31
N ILE A 421 -7.68 -10.07 -4.50
CA ILE A 421 -7.36 -11.44 -4.93
C ILE A 421 -5.85 -11.61 -5.12
N GLU A 422 -5.16 -10.65 -5.75
CA GLU A 422 -3.71 -10.69 -5.97
C GLU A 422 -2.95 -10.84 -4.65
N HIS A 423 -3.19 -9.93 -3.72
CA HIS A 423 -2.56 -9.94 -2.41
C HIS A 423 -2.91 -11.21 -1.61
N ARG A 424 -4.15 -11.72 -1.71
CA ARG A 424 -4.54 -12.97 -1.06
C ARG A 424 -3.82 -14.18 -1.67
N VAL A 425 -3.66 -14.23 -2.98
CA VAL A 425 -2.94 -15.30 -3.69
C VAL A 425 -1.47 -15.29 -3.33
N GLU A 426 -0.81 -14.13 -3.39
CA GLU A 426 0.61 -13.96 -3.01
C GLU A 426 0.86 -14.43 -1.58
N ARG A 427 0.02 -14.00 -0.64
CA ARG A 427 0.16 -14.35 0.77
C ARG A 427 -0.16 -15.83 1.04
N ASN A 428 -1.14 -16.40 0.35
CA ASN A 428 -1.42 -17.84 0.48
C ASN A 428 -0.26 -18.68 -0.07
N ASN A 429 0.37 -18.24 -1.16
CA ASN A 429 1.56 -18.89 -1.71
C ASN A 429 2.73 -18.80 -0.72
N ALA A 430 3.01 -17.60 -0.19
CA ALA A 430 4.03 -17.40 0.84
C ALA A 430 3.79 -18.26 2.09
N PHE A 431 2.54 -18.35 2.56
CA PHE A 431 2.16 -19.18 3.69
C PHE A 431 2.41 -20.67 3.42
N VAL A 432 2.01 -21.19 2.26
CA VAL A 432 2.23 -22.59 1.87
C VAL A 432 3.73 -22.89 1.77
N SER A 433 4.52 -22.00 1.17
CA SER A 433 5.98 -22.08 1.15
C SER A 433 6.59 -22.12 2.56
N LEU A 434 6.08 -21.32 3.50
CA LEU A 434 6.53 -21.32 4.90
C LEU A 434 6.21 -22.65 5.60
N VAL A 435 5.02 -23.22 5.41
CA VAL A 435 4.65 -24.54 5.96
C VAL A 435 5.59 -25.62 5.44
N PHE A 436 5.85 -25.65 4.12
CA PHE A 436 6.78 -26.60 3.54
C PHE A 436 8.20 -26.41 4.07
N GLY A 437 8.69 -25.17 4.14
CA GLY A 437 10.00 -24.85 4.72
C GLY A 437 10.15 -25.31 6.16
N TYR A 438 9.12 -25.11 6.99
CA TYR A 438 9.13 -25.55 8.39
C TYR A 438 9.10 -27.08 8.51
N SER A 439 8.32 -27.78 7.68
CA SER A 439 8.29 -29.25 7.69
C SER A 439 9.66 -29.89 7.40
N ILE A 440 10.46 -29.26 6.53
CA ILE A 440 11.85 -29.70 6.24
C ILE A 440 12.74 -29.46 7.45
N LEU A 441 12.58 -28.32 8.14
CA LEU A 441 13.36 -27.97 9.33
C LEU A 441 13.21 -29.03 10.43
N THR A 442 11.98 -29.50 10.68
CA THR A 442 11.70 -30.56 11.66
C THR A 442 12.43 -31.86 11.32
N ILE A 443 12.49 -32.23 10.03
CA ILE A 443 13.21 -33.44 9.57
C ILE A 443 14.74 -33.29 9.73
N LEU A 444 15.28 -32.09 9.51
CA LEU A 444 16.71 -31.80 9.69
C LEU A 444 17.14 -31.85 11.17
N PHE A 445 16.28 -31.42 12.10
CA PHE A 445 16.61 -31.48 13.54
C PHE A 445 16.66 -32.91 14.08
N GLN A 446 15.88 -33.84 13.53
CA GLN A 446 15.98 -35.26 13.87
C GLN A 446 17.27 -35.93 13.36
N SER A 447 17.97 -35.33 12.39
CA SER A 447 19.12 -35.97 11.72
C SER A 447 20.49 -35.68 12.37
N ARG A 448 20.55 -35.22 13.64
CA ARG A 448 21.83 -35.05 14.37
C ARG A 448 22.48 -36.40 14.68
N SER A 449 23.13 -36.98 13.67
CA SER A 449 24.00 -38.16 13.76
C SER A 449 25.44 -37.78 13.45
N SER A 450 26.39 -38.46 14.11
CA SER A 450 27.83 -38.18 14.08
C SER A 450 28.52 -38.44 12.72
N PHE A 451 27.87 -39.07 11.74
CA PHE A 451 28.49 -39.34 10.42
C PHE A 451 27.50 -39.35 9.25
N GLY A 452 27.98 -38.87 8.11
CA GLY A 452 27.21 -38.47 6.92
C GLY A 452 26.57 -39.61 6.14
N ILE A 453 25.34 -39.37 5.67
CA ILE A 453 24.48 -40.28 4.88
C ILE A 453 23.93 -41.46 5.70
N ASN A 454 22.87 -41.18 6.46
CA ASN A 454 22.06 -42.18 7.16
C ASN A 454 20.66 -42.31 6.51
N ALA A 455 19.90 -43.37 6.85
CA ALA A 455 18.51 -43.52 6.41
C ALA A 455 17.63 -42.29 6.76
N PHE A 456 17.95 -41.61 7.87
CA PHE A 456 17.33 -40.33 8.26
C PHE A 456 17.66 -39.18 7.29
N PHE A 457 18.88 -39.14 6.75
CA PHE A 457 19.24 -38.20 5.69
C PHE A 457 18.45 -38.49 4.42
N GLY A 458 18.31 -39.77 4.03
CA GLY A 458 17.46 -40.17 2.90
C GLY A 458 16.00 -39.76 3.07
N LYS A 459 15.42 -39.91 4.27
CA LYS A 459 14.08 -39.39 4.61
C LYS A 459 13.99 -37.86 4.49
N GLY A 460 15.03 -37.14 4.92
CA GLY A 460 15.14 -35.69 4.75
C GLY A 460 15.18 -35.25 3.29
N VAL A 461 15.96 -35.94 2.45
CA VAL A 461 16.00 -35.66 1.01
C VAL A 461 14.64 -35.93 0.36
N LEU A 462 13.96 -37.03 0.70
CA LEU A 462 12.62 -37.33 0.18
C LEU A 462 11.59 -36.29 0.63
N GLY A 463 11.65 -35.85 1.89
CA GLY A 463 10.81 -34.78 2.41
C GLY A 463 11.06 -33.44 1.70
N LEU A 464 12.33 -33.10 1.44
CA LEU A 464 12.71 -31.91 0.67
C LEU A 464 12.21 -31.98 -0.78
N VAL A 465 12.37 -33.12 -1.44
CA VAL A 465 11.86 -33.33 -2.81
C VAL A 465 10.34 -33.20 -2.84
N GLN A 466 9.65 -33.81 -1.89
CA GLN A 466 8.19 -33.71 -1.78
C GLN A 466 7.73 -32.26 -1.56
N ALA A 467 8.35 -31.55 -0.62
CA ALA A 467 8.07 -30.14 -0.34
C ALA A 467 8.34 -29.26 -1.57
N PHE A 468 9.44 -29.50 -2.29
CA PHE A 468 9.75 -28.79 -3.52
C PHE A 468 8.73 -29.07 -4.63
N MET A 469 8.35 -30.33 -4.85
CA MET A 469 7.39 -30.73 -5.89
C MET A 469 5.97 -30.22 -5.63
N PHE A 470 5.55 -30.08 -4.37
CA PHE A 470 4.24 -29.53 -4.04
C PHE A 470 4.20 -27.99 -4.06
N ASN A 471 5.35 -27.33 -3.92
CA ASN A 471 5.46 -25.88 -3.95
C ASN A 471 5.71 -25.32 -5.37
N TRP A 472 6.31 -26.11 -6.25
CA TRP A 472 6.53 -25.81 -7.68
C TRP A 472 5.22 -25.93 -8.46
#